data_AF-A0A5E4MVA1-F1
#
_entry.id   AF-A0A5E4MVA1-F1
#
_cell.length_a   1.000
_cell.length_b   1.000
_cell.length_c   1.000
_cell.angle_alpha   90.00
_cell.angle_beta   90.00
_cell.angle_gamma   90.00
#
_symmetry.space_group_name_H-M   'P 1'
#
loop_
_entity.id
_entity.type
_entity.pdbx_description
1 polymer ?
#
loop_
_entity_poly.entity_id
_entity_poly.type
_entity_poly.pdbx_seq_one_letter_code
_entity_poly.pdbx_strand_id
1 'polypeptide(L)'
;MARLEEKTSYIIHYINLKQVMVNGLVVKKVHRVMQFNQLLWLKDYIDLNTEMRKSNNNVCIHMFTRFAVLDISKTKMYDYDYNVMRKHFKDTINLMYTDTDPLVYHIATRDFYADLLTRSGLL
;
A
#
# COMPACT_ATOMS: atom_id res chain seq x y z
N MET A 1 9.60 5.29 16.94
CA MET A 1 11.05 5.47 17.15
C MET A 1 11.79 4.42 16.33
N ALA A 2 12.55 4.80 15.30
CA ALA A 2 13.24 3.85 14.42
C ALA A 2 14.59 3.47 15.05
N ARG A 3 14.77 2.18 15.38
CA ARG A 3 15.99 1.65 15.99
C ARG A 3 16.92 1.11 14.89
N LEU A 4 18.22 1.42 14.98
CA LEU A 4 19.27 1.05 14.03
C LEU A 4 19.73 -0.41 14.23
N GLU A 5 18.79 -1.33 14.31
CA GLU A 5 19.08 -2.76 14.49
C GLU A 5 19.04 -3.49 13.14
N GLU A 6 19.77 -4.60 13.07
CA GLU A 6 19.68 -5.49 11.91
C GLU A 6 18.24 -6.01 11.78
N LYS A 7 17.59 -5.69 10.65
CA LYS A 7 16.24 -6.15 10.36
C LYS A 7 16.29 -7.43 9.55
N THR A 8 15.82 -8.53 10.14
CA THR A 8 15.65 -9.82 9.46
C THR A 8 14.22 -9.95 8.95
N SER A 9 14.04 -10.57 7.78
CA SER A 9 12.71 -10.84 7.18
C SER A 9 11.84 -9.59 6.96
N TYR A 10 12.47 -8.42 6.77
CA TYR A 10 11.75 -7.17 6.53
C TYR A 10 11.23 -7.09 5.09
N ILE A 11 9.96 -6.73 4.94
CA ILE A 11 9.32 -6.50 3.64
C ILE A 11 9.46 -5.02 3.32
N ILE A 12 10.04 -4.71 2.16
CA ILE A 12 10.27 -3.34 1.72
C ILE A 12 9.91 -3.19 0.24
N HIS A 13 9.29 -2.07 -0.10
CA HIS A 13 9.03 -1.70 -1.49
C HIS A 13 10.33 -1.36 -2.22
N TYR A 14 10.43 -1.71 -3.50
CA TYR A 14 11.64 -1.52 -4.31
C TYR A 14 12.14 -0.07 -4.36
N ILE A 15 11.24 0.91 -4.43
CA ILE A 15 11.62 2.34 -4.43
C ILE A 15 12.30 2.73 -3.11
N ASN A 16 11.72 2.31 -1.99
CA ASN A 16 12.28 2.58 -0.66
C ASN A 16 13.59 1.83 -0.48
N LEU A 17 13.70 0.60 -1.00
CA LEU A 17 14.94 -0.18 -0.99
C LEU A 17 16.08 0.55 -1.71
N LYS A 18 15.83 1.07 -2.92
CA LYS A 18 16.81 1.88 -3.65
C LYS A 18 17.28 3.08 -2.83
N GLN A 19 16.36 3.81 -2.22
CA GLN A 19 16.68 4.98 -1.41
C GLN A 19 17.54 4.62 -0.20
N VAL A 20 17.21 3.55 0.53
CA VAL A 20 18.02 3.15 1.71
C VAL A 20 19.39 2.62 1.31
N MET A 21 19.53 1.97 0.15
CA MET A 21 20.83 1.54 -0.38
C MET A 21 21.73 2.74 -0.70
N VAL A 22 21.18 3.80 -1.29
CA VAL A 22 21.91 5.07 -1.51
C VAL A 22 22.38 5.69 -0.19
N ASN A 23 21.57 5.56 0.88
CA ASN A 23 21.90 6.06 2.20
C ASN A 23 22.83 5.12 3.01
N GLY A 24 23.44 4.12 2.37
CA GLY A 24 24.47 3.27 2.99
C GLY A 24 23.97 1.96 3.60
N LEU A 25 22.69 1.58 3.41
CA LEU A 25 22.19 0.29 3.87
C LEU A 25 22.68 -0.84 2.95
N VAL A 26 23.41 -1.80 3.51
CA VAL A 26 23.93 -2.96 2.79
C VAL A 26 22.97 -4.14 2.93
N VAL A 27 22.47 -4.66 1.80
CA VAL A 27 21.60 -5.84 1.76
C VAL A 27 22.47 -7.10 1.84
N LYS A 28 22.32 -7.88 2.91
CA LYS A 28 23.04 -9.15 3.09
C LYS A 28 22.41 -10.31 2.32
N LYS A 29 21.07 -10.42 2.35
CA LYS A 29 20.32 -11.56 1.78
C LYS A 29 18.92 -11.15 1.35
N VAL A 30 18.48 -11.67 0.20
CA VAL A 30 17.10 -11.54 -0.30
C VAL A 30 16.41 -12.90 -0.18
N HIS A 31 15.23 -12.92 0.44
CA HIS A 31 14.48 -14.17 0.67
C HIS A 31 13.44 -14.44 -0.41
N ARG A 32 12.66 -13.41 -0.79
CA ARG A 32 11.55 -13.50 -1.74
C ARG A 32 11.42 -12.16 -2.47
N VAL A 33 10.95 -12.20 -3.72
CA VAL A 33 10.65 -11.01 -4.53
C VAL A 33 9.24 -11.16 -5.08
N MET A 34 8.47 -10.08 -5.03
CA MET A 34 7.13 -9.99 -5.61
C MET A 34 7.12 -8.82 -6.60
N GLN A 35 6.57 -9.06 -7.78
CA GLN A 35 6.39 -8.05 -8.82
C GLN A 35 4.91 -7.81 -9.04
N PHE A 36 4.53 -6.55 -9.22
CA PHE A 36 3.17 -6.12 -9.51
C PHE A 36 3.21 -4.93 -10.46
N ASN A 37 2.11 -4.70 -11.18
CA ASN A 37 1.96 -3.57 -12.08
C ASN A 37 1.22 -2.44 -11.37
N GLN A 38 1.88 -1.30 -11.17
CA GLN A 38 1.25 -0.13 -10.57
C GLN A 38 0.68 0.78 -11.67
N LEU A 39 -0.64 1.03 -11.61
CA LEU A 39 -1.31 1.95 -12.53
C LEU A 39 -1.28 3.38 -12.00
N LEU A 40 -1.06 4.35 -12.89
CA LEU A 40 -1.07 5.79 -12.62
C LEU A 40 -2.49 6.38 -12.65
N TRP A 41 -3.49 5.64 -12.18
CA TRP A 41 -4.91 6.01 -12.33
C TRP A 41 -5.31 7.27 -11.57
N LEU A 42 -4.57 7.65 -10.51
CA LEU A 42 -4.83 8.87 -9.74
C LEU A 42 -3.99 10.07 -10.23
N LYS A 43 -3.12 9.87 -11.23
CA LYS A 43 -2.15 10.89 -11.67
C LYS A 43 -2.85 12.16 -12.14
N ASP A 44 -3.80 12.04 -13.07
CA ASP A 44 -4.49 13.20 -13.65
C ASP A 44 -5.23 14.01 -12.57
N TYR A 45 -5.82 13.32 -11.59
CA TYR A 45 -6.48 13.96 -10.45
C TYR A 45 -5.49 14.68 -9.53
N ILE A 46 -4.32 14.07 -9.25
CA ILE A 46 -3.26 14.70 -8.45
C ILE A 46 -2.69 15.93 -9.17
N ASP A 47 -2.46 15.84 -10.46
CA ASP A 47 -1.93 16.93 -11.27
C ASP A 47 -2.90 18.11 -11.26
N LEU A 48 -4.19 17.86 -11.51
CA LEU A 48 -5.25 18.86 -11.40
C LEU A 48 -5.30 19.54 -10.02
N ASN A 49 -5.26 18.74 -8.95
CA ASN A 49 -5.25 19.28 -7.58
C ASN A 49 -4.00 20.11 -7.29
N THR A 50 -2.87 19.74 -7.89
CA THR A 50 -1.60 20.46 -7.74
C THR A 50 -1.64 21.80 -8.47
N GLU A 51 -2.25 21.86 -9.64
CA GLU A 51 -2.48 23.12 -10.38
C GLU A 51 -3.44 24.05 -9.61
N MET A 52 -4.56 23.52 -9.11
CA MET A 52 -5.50 24.28 -8.28
C MET A 52 -4.82 24.86 -7.03
N ARG A 53 -3.91 24.11 -6.40
CA ARG A 53 -3.12 24.57 -5.24
C ARG A 53 -2.17 25.72 -5.56
N LYS A 54 -1.62 25.74 -6.78
CA LYS A 54 -0.73 26.81 -7.23
C LYS A 54 -1.51 28.10 -7.55
N SER A 55 -2.71 27.97 -8.11
CA SER A 55 -3.50 29.12 -8.55
C SER A 55 -4.35 29.77 -7.45
N ASN A 56 -4.74 29.03 -6.41
CA ASN A 56 -5.70 29.50 -5.40
C ASN A 56 -5.16 29.34 -3.98
N ASN A 57 -5.05 30.46 -3.23
CA ASN A 57 -4.74 30.44 -1.80
C ASN A 57 -5.97 30.18 -0.89
N ASN A 58 -7.08 29.72 -1.46
CA ASN A 58 -8.30 29.46 -0.68
C ASN A 58 -8.19 28.15 0.10
N VAL A 59 -8.14 28.27 1.43
CA VAL A 59 -8.04 27.15 2.38
C VAL A 59 -9.14 26.09 2.17
N CYS A 60 -10.34 26.51 1.79
CA CYS A 60 -11.46 25.59 1.55
C CYS A 60 -11.18 24.61 0.41
N ILE A 61 -10.63 25.09 -0.71
CA ILE A 61 -10.31 24.25 -1.89
C ILE A 61 -9.25 23.20 -1.51
N HIS A 62 -8.27 23.58 -0.70
CA HIS A 62 -7.25 22.64 -0.20
C HIS A 62 -7.84 21.57 0.71
N MET A 63 -8.83 21.92 1.54
CA MET A 63 -9.52 20.95 2.41
C MET A 63 -10.32 19.95 1.59
N PHE A 64 -11.10 20.40 0.61
CA PHE A 64 -11.92 19.51 -0.24
C PHE A 64 -11.08 18.56 -1.08
N THR A 65 -9.99 19.04 -1.68
CA THR A 65 -9.10 18.18 -2.49
C THR A 65 -8.43 17.09 -1.65
N ARG A 66 -8.01 17.41 -0.41
CA ARG A 66 -7.45 16.41 0.52
C ARG A 66 -8.52 15.40 0.95
N PHE A 67 -9.72 15.87 1.27
CA PHE A 67 -10.83 15.03 1.68
C PHE A 67 -11.22 14.04 0.56
N ALA A 68 -11.33 14.52 -0.67
CA ALA A 68 -11.68 13.69 -1.82
C ALA A 68 -10.62 12.63 -2.14
N VAL A 69 -9.31 12.95 -2.07
CA VAL A 69 -8.24 11.94 -2.20
C VAL A 69 -8.40 10.85 -1.13
N LEU A 70 -8.64 11.25 0.13
CA LEU A 70 -8.77 10.31 1.24
C LEU A 70 -9.98 9.39 1.06
N ASP A 71 -11.14 9.94 0.66
CA ASP A 71 -12.35 9.16 0.41
C ASP A 71 -12.15 8.15 -0.72
N ILE A 72 -11.55 8.58 -1.84
CA ILE A 72 -11.24 7.69 -2.96
C ILE A 72 -10.31 6.55 -2.53
N SER A 73 -9.26 6.86 -1.76
CA SER A 73 -8.34 5.86 -1.20
C SER A 73 -9.08 4.84 -0.33
N LYS A 74 -9.97 5.31 0.56
CA LYS A 74 -10.78 4.43 1.42
C LYS A 74 -11.72 3.55 0.60
N THR A 75 -12.41 4.10 -0.40
CA THR A 75 -13.29 3.31 -1.28
C THR A 75 -12.52 2.17 -1.95
N LYS A 76 -11.32 2.45 -2.48
CA LYS A 76 -10.47 1.41 -3.09
C LYS A 76 -9.95 0.38 -2.08
N MET A 77 -9.59 0.84 -0.88
CA MET A 77 -9.14 -0.03 0.20
C MET A 77 -10.24 -1.00 0.65
N TYR A 78 -11.47 -0.52 0.86
CA TYR A 78 -12.60 -1.37 1.22
C TYR A 78 -13.05 -2.27 0.07
N ASP A 79 -13.06 -1.76 -1.17
CA ASP A 79 -13.34 -2.57 -2.35
C ASP A 79 -12.38 -3.76 -2.42
N TYR A 80 -11.08 -3.54 -2.19
CA TYR A 80 -10.10 -4.62 -2.12
C TYR A 80 -10.36 -5.60 -0.95
N ASP A 81 -10.67 -5.11 0.26
CA ASP A 81 -10.99 -5.98 1.40
C ASP A 81 -12.17 -6.91 1.10
N TYR A 82 -13.30 -6.34 0.69
CA TYR A 82 -14.54 -7.08 0.49
C TYR A 82 -14.53 -7.90 -0.79
N ASN A 83 -14.03 -7.35 -1.89
CA ASN A 83 -14.13 -7.99 -3.21
C ASN A 83 -12.94 -8.85 -3.60
N VAL A 84 -11.78 -8.72 -2.93
CA VAL A 84 -10.60 -9.55 -3.20
C VAL A 84 -10.29 -10.41 -1.97
N MET A 85 -9.84 -9.79 -0.88
CA MET A 85 -9.28 -10.53 0.27
C MET A 85 -10.30 -11.48 0.91
N ARG A 86 -11.50 -10.98 1.25
CA ARG A 86 -12.57 -11.80 1.85
C ARG A 86 -13.12 -12.87 0.91
N LYS A 87 -13.17 -12.62 -0.41
CA LYS A 87 -13.63 -13.63 -1.38
C LYS A 87 -12.68 -14.82 -1.48
N HIS A 88 -11.37 -14.55 -1.45
CA HIS A 88 -10.36 -15.61 -1.57
C HIS A 88 -10.16 -16.38 -0.27
N PHE A 89 -10.09 -15.70 0.88
CA PHE A 89 -9.75 -16.33 2.15
C PHE A 89 -10.95 -16.64 3.05
N LYS A 90 -12.15 -16.11 2.75
CA LYS A 90 -13.42 -16.40 3.46
C LYS A 90 -13.25 -16.39 4.98
N ASP A 91 -13.33 -17.56 5.62
CA ASP A 91 -13.29 -17.70 7.08
C ASP A 91 -11.86 -17.78 7.64
N THR A 92 -10.84 -17.91 6.77
CA THR A 92 -9.43 -18.00 7.19
C THR A 92 -8.77 -16.63 7.31
N ILE A 93 -9.48 -15.53 7.06
CA ILE A 93 -8.96 -14.16 7.16
C ILE A 93 -9.65 -13.38 8.27
N ASN A 94 -8.85 -12.77 9.14
CA ASN A 94 -9.33 -11.87 10.17
C ASN A 94 -8.65 -10.50 10.01
N LEU A 95 -9.45 -9.44 9.96
CA LEU A 95 -8.94 -8.07 9.92
C LEU A 95 -8.66 -7.63 11.36
N MET A 96 -7.37 -7.49 11.70
CA MET A 96 -6.93 -7.23 13.06
C MET A 96 -6.92 -5.74 13.40
N TYR A 97 -6.58 -4.89 12.43
CA TYR A 97 -6.48 -3.45 12.66
C TYR A 97 -6.61 -2.67 11.35
N THR A 98 -7.27 -1.52 11.46
CA THR A 98 -7.34 -0.50 10.41
C THR A 98 -7.26 0.87 11.07
N ASP A 99 -6.14 1.56 10.89
CA ASP A 99 -6.05 2.97 11.26
C ASP A 99 -5.28 3.73 10.20
N THR A 100 -5.96 4.75 9.70
CA THR A 100 -5.60 5.77 8.71
C THR A 100 -4.99 5.24 7.42
N ASP A 101 -3.94 4.38 7.43
CA ASP A 101 -3.42 3.56 6.32
C ASP A 101 -2.39 2.53 6.86
N PRO A 102 -2.78 1.35 7.40
CA PRO A 102 -2.85 0.13 6.58
C PRO A 102 -3.94 -0.89 7.02
N LEU A 103 -4.31 -1.82 6.13
CA LEU A 103 -5.10 -2.99 6.50
C LEU A 103 -4.17 -4.08 7.06
N VAL A 104 -4.35 -4.45 8.33
CA VAL A 104 -3.57 -5.51 8.97
C VAL A 104 -4.42 -6.77 9.08
N TYR A 105 -4.00 -7.81 8.37
CA TYR A 105 -4.69 -9.09 8.36
C TYR A 105 -3.93 -10.17 9.11
N HIS A 106 -4.69 -11.06 9.74
CA HIS A 106 -4.23 -12.37 10.14
C HIS A 106 -4.87 -13.41 9.21
N ILE A 107 -4.05 -14.15 8.46
CA ILE A 107 -4.52 -15.14 7.48
C ILE A 107 -4.01 -16.52 7.88
N ALA A 108 -4.92 -17.45 8.14
CA ALA A 108 -4.58 -18.84 8.40
C ALA A 108 -4.33 -19.57 7.07
N THR A 109 -3.07 -19.59 6.62
CA THR A 109 -2.62 -20.31 5.43
C THR A 109 -1.26 -20.97 5.64
N ARG A 110 -0.95 -22.00 4.84
CA ARG A 110 0.35 -22.70 4.86
C ARG A 110 1.47 -21.86 4.25
N ASP A 111 1.22 -21.22 3.10
CA ASP A 111 2.16 -20.27 2.48
C ASP A 111 1.39 -19.21 1.69
N PHE A 112 1.33 -18.00 2.26
CA PHE A 112 0.66 -16.85 1.65
C PHE A 112 1.23 -16.47 0.29
N TYR A 113 2.54 -16.65 0.07
CA TYR A 113 3.16 -16.28 -1.20
C TYR A 113 2.84 -17.29 -2.30
N ALA A 114 2.64 -18.56 -1.95
CA ALA A 114 2.14 -19.54 -2.90
C ALA A 114 0.67 -19.25 -3.28
N ASP A 115 -0.14 -18.81 -2.31
CA ASP A 115 -1.52 -18.36 -2.57
C ASP A 115 -1.55 -17.16 -3.54
N LEU A 116 -0.64 -16.19 -3.39
CA LEU A 116 -0.52 -15.03 -4.29
C LEU A 116 -0.21 -15.42 -5.74
N LEU A 117 0.62 -16.44 -5.95
CA LEU A 117 0.99 -16.89 -7.31
C LEU A 117 -0.08 -17.77 -7.97
N THR A 118 -0.87 -18.47 -7.16
CA THR A 118 -1.86 -19.44 -7.65
C THR A 118 -3.26 -18.84 -7.84
N ARG A 119 -3.62 -17.82 -7.05
CA ARG A 119 -4.94 -17.19 -7.07
C ARG A 119 -4.92 -15.95 -7.97
N SER A 120 -5.46 -16.09 -9.18
CA SER A 120 -5.66 -14.96 -10.10
C SER A 120 -6.57 -13.91 -9.46
N GLY A 121 -6.15 -12.64 -9.47
CA GLY A 121 -6.91 -11.50 -8.93
C GLY A 121 -6.50 -11.05 -7.53
N LEU A 122 -5.55 -11.73 -6.88
CA LEU A 122 -4.98 -11.32 -5.59
C LEU A 122 -3.83 -10.30 -5.73
N LEU A 123 -3.30 -10.12 -6.96
CA LEU A 123 -2.20 -9.24 -7.34
C LEU A 123 -2.64 -8.27 -8.45
#